data_AF-A0A7C8ML52-F1
#
_entry.id   AF-A0A7C8ML52-F1
#
_cell.length_a   1.000
_cell.length_b   1.000
_cell.length_c   1.000
_cell.angle_alpha   90.00
_cell.angle_beta   90.00
_cell.angle_gamma   90.00
#
_symmetry.space_group_name_H-M   'P 1'
#
loop_
_entity.id
_entity.type
_entity.pdbx_description
1 polymer ?
#
loop_
_entity_poly.entity_id
_entity_poly.type
_entity_poly.pdbx_seq_one_letter_code
_entity_poly.pdbx_strand_id
1 'polypeptide(L)'
;MLQLSGLPLPRNIFLTHPSITTCVNIHRTWLALSLPCAGIDALHTHLQMNLLMGGPLLYPEMNGIWTTFPQSSPIVRAMATNFFQHVLAFAYESKTFVFLVKWITADPERRALFDQVELQFPNYAEVARVYTQAPATATNTGGPAGGVGASSGPVVRKKIRRSSGGKGKQVSREEEVLTSKINEWALNG
;
A
#
# COMPACT_ATOMS: atom_id res chain seq x y z
N MET A 1 22.19 -13.03 21.13
CA MET A 1 22.79 -13.53 19.87
C MET A 1 22.96 -15.05 19.97
N LEU A 2 22.03 -15.81 19.42
CA LEU A 2 22.10 -17.29 19.42
C LEU A 2 23.23 -17.83 18.52
N GLN A 3 23.75 -17.01 17.61
CA GLN A 3 24.85 -17.37 16.73
C GLN A 3 26.22 -17.44 17.43
N LEU A 4 26.35 -16.83 18.63
CA LEU A 4 27.58 -16.87 19.44
C LEU A 4 27.69 -18.11 20.35
N SER A 5 26.62 -18.91 20.48
CA SER A 5 26.62 -20.08 21.37
C SER A 5 27.25 -21.33 20.75
N GLY A 6 27.72 -21.27 19.49
CA GLY A 6 28.31 -22.41 18.79
C GLY A 6 27.32 -23.55 18.46
N LEU A 7 26.03 -23.36 18.74
CA LEU A 7 25.01 -24.36 18.46
C LEU A 7 24.59 -24.29 16.98
N PRO A 8 24.54 -25.43 16.26
CA PRO A 8 24.03 -25.47 14.90
C PRO A 8 22.54 -25.17 14.92
N LEU A 9 22.20 -23.92 14.64
CA LEU A 9 20.82 -23.49 14.52
C LEU A 9 20.36 -23.77 13.08
N PRO A 10 19.21 -24.43 12.91
CA PRO A 10 18.66 -24.66 11.58
C PRO A 10 18.40 -23.30 10.91
N ARG A 11 18.78 -23.20 9.63
CA ARG A 11 18.78 -21.91 8.89
C ARG A 11 17.43 -21.22 8.91
N ASN A 12 16.33 -21.99 8.99
CA ASN A 12 14.97 -21.48 9.09
C ASN A 12 14.70 -20.58 10.30
N ILE A 13 15.49 -20.67 11.38
CA ILE A 13 15.37 -19.77 12.55
C ILE A 13 15.87 -18.36 12.23
N PHE A 14 16.79 -18.22 11.26
CA PHE A 14 17.32 -16.93 10.81
C PHE A 14 16.61 -16.39 9.55
N LEU A 15 15.62 -17.11 9.02
CA LEU A 15 14.88 -16.71 7.80
C LEU A 15 13.68 -15.79 8.09
N THR A 16 13.52 -15.29 9.31
CA THR A 16 12.47 -14.31 9.58
C THR A 16 12.88 -12.96 9.03
N HIS A 17 12.58 -12.74 7.75
CA HIS A 17 12.66 -11.41 7.14
C HIS A 17 11.73 -10.49 7.94
N PRO A 18 12.26 -9.46 8.64
CA PRO A 18 11.42 -8.60 9.43
C PRO A 18 10.44 -7.87 8.50
N SER A 19 9.17 -7.85 8.91
CA SER A 19 8.15 -7.05 8.22
C SER A 19 8.51 -5.57 8.27
N ILE A 20 7.88 -4.76 7.41
CA ILE A 20 8.11 -3.31 7.36
C ILE A 20 7.83 -2.67 8.72
N THR A 21 6.70 -3.02 9.35
CA THR A 21 6.35 -2.56 10.70
C THR A 21 7.41 -2.93 11.73
N THR A 22 7.94 -4.16 11.69
CA THR A 22 9.02 -4.59 12.59
C THR A 22 10.28 -3.80 12.34
N CYS A 23 10.66 -3.55 11.08
CA CYS A 23 11.83 -2.73 10.75
C CYS A 23 11.71 -1.31 11.29
N VAL A 24 10.56 -0.68 11.12
CA VAL A 24 10.25 0.66 11.66
C VAL A 24 10.38 0.67 13.19
N ASN A 25 9.83 -0.34 13.87
CA ASN A 25 9.91 -0.44 15.32
C ASN A 25 11.33 -0.68 15.83
N ILE A 26 12.11 -1.53 15.16
CA ILE A 26 13.52 -1.74 15.47
C ILE A 26 14.28 -0.42 15.33
N HIS A 27 14.07 0.32 14.24
CA HIS A 27 14.73 1.61 14.03
C HIS A 27 14.37 2.63 15.11
N ARG A 28 13.08 2.79 15.44
CA ARG A 28 12.63 3.67 16.54
C ARG A 28 13.28 3.29 17.87
N THR A 29 13.32 2.00 18.18
CA THR A 29 13.93 1.49 19.41
C THR A 29 15.44 1.75 19.41
N TRP A 30 16.10 1.58 18.28
CA TRP A 30 17.53 1.84 18.11
C TRP A 30 17.87 3.31 18.39
N LEU A 31 17.08 4.24 17.85
CA LEU A 31 17.22 5.66 18.12
C LEU A 31 16.89 6.01 19.57
N ALA A 32 15.84 5.42 20.15
CA ALA A 32 15.47 5.63 21.55
C ALA A 32 16.58 5.19 22.52
N LEU A 33 17.32 4.13 22.18
CA LEU A 33 18.48 3.66 22.92
C LEU A 33 19.77 4.45 22.60
N SER A 34 19.72 5.44 21.72
CA SER A 34 20.87 6.26 21.29
C SER A 34 22.05 5.42 20.78
N LEU A 35 21.76 4.31 20.11
CA LEU A 35 22.79 3.42 19.57
C LEU A 35 23.43 3.99 18.30
N PRO A 36 24.69 3.62 17.96
CA PRO A 36 25.37 4.13 16.78
C PRO A 36 24.63 3.82 15.47
N CYS A 37 24.54 4.78 14.56
CA CYS A 37 23.82 4.62 13.29
C CYS A 37 24.38 3.50 12.39
N ALA A 38 25.68 3.22 12.46
CA ALA A 38 26.30 2.16 11.66
C ALA A 38 25.66 0.78 11.88
N GLY A 39 25.02 0.54 13.04
CA GLY A 39 24.36 -0.75 13.33
C GLY A 39 23.00 -0.95 12.65
N ILE A 40 22.42 0.08 12.03
CA ILE A 40 21.10 0.01 11.36
C ILE A 40 21.17 0.10 9.84
N ASP A 41 22.36 0.24 9.24
CA ASP A 41 22.50 0.38 7.78
C ASP A 41 21.97 -0.85 7.02
N ALA A 42 22.23 -2.06 7.56
CA ALA A 42 21.70 -3.30 7.02
C ALA A 42 20.16 -3.35 7.11
N LEU A 43 19.59 -2.82 8.20
CA LEU A 43 18.14 -2.73 8.38
C LEU A 43 17.52 -1.76 7.37
N HIS A 44 18.15 -0.61 7.13
CA HIS A 44 17.70 0.37 6.13
C HIS A 44 17.76 -0.21 4.72
N THR A 45 18.83 -0.91 4.38
CA THR A 45 18.98 -1.59 3.09
C THR A 45 17.89 -2.64 2.90
N HIS A 46 17.66 -3.48 3.92
CA HIS A 46 16.57 -4.47 3.89
C HIS A 46 15.20 -3.82 3.74
N LEU A 47 14.91 -2.77 4.50
CA LEU A 47 13.65 -2.03 4.42
C LEU A 47 13.46 -1.41 3.03
N GLN A 48 14.49 -0.77 2.47
CA GLN A 48 14.43 -0.17 1.14
C GLN A 48 14.20 -1.23 0.06
N MET A 49 14.88 -2.37 0.12
CA MET A 49 14.68 -3.47 -0.81
C MET A 49 13.27 -4.06 -0.70
N ASN A 50 12.75 -4.20 0.52
CA ASN A 50 11.38 -4.66 0.75
C ASN A 50 10.35 -3.64 0.25
N LEU A 51 10.62 -2.34 0.34
CA LEU A 51 9.75 -1.32 -0.26
C LEU A 51 9.77 -1.38 -1.79
N LEU A 52 10.93 -1.60 -2.41
CA LEU A 52 11.02 -1.59 -3.88
C LEU A 52 10.52 -2.88 -4.54
N MET A 53 10.62 -4.03 -3.86
CA MET A 53 10.28 -5.34 -4.43
C MET A 53 9.13 -6.05 -3.72
N GLY A 54 8.70 -5.55 -2.57
CA GLY A 54 7.60 -6.11 -1.80
C GLY A 54 6.23 -5.77 -2.37
N GLY A 55 5.20 -6.17 -1.63
CA GLY A 55 3.81 -5.94 -2.01
C GLY A 55 3.32 -4.51 -1.81
N PRO A 56 2.02 -4.26 -2.06
CA PRO A 56 1.39 -2.95 -1.85
C PRO A 56 1.39 -2.60 -0.36
N LEU A 57 1.72 -1.34 -0.05
CA LEU A 57 1.80 -0.86 1.32
C LEU A 57 0.44 -0.50 1.89
N LEU A 58 0.21 -0.90 3.13
CA LEU A 58 -0.99 -0.50 3.86
C LEU A 58 -0.76 0.84 4.56
N TYR A 59 -1.86 1.54 4.87
CA TYR A 59 -1.84 2.78 5.64
C TYR A 59 -0.94 2.76 6.89
N PRO A 60 -1.04 1.77 7.82
CA PRO A 60 -0.21 1.78 9.03
C PRO A 60 1.28 1.70 8.71
N GLU A 61 1.67 1.06 7.62
CA GLU A 61 3.07 0.94 7.19
C GLU A 61 3.55 2.27 6.61
N MET A 62 2.78 2.88 5.70
CA MET A 62 3.11 4.19 5.11
C MET A 62 3.20 5.27 6.19
N ASN A 63 2.22 5.32 7.09
CA ASN A 63 2.20 6.27 8.19
C ASN A 63 3.35 6.00 9.18
N GLY A 64 3.65 4.73 9.44
CA GLY A 64 4.79 4.32 10.26
C GLY A 64 6.12 4.81 9.69
N ILE A 65 6.33 4.65 8.39
CA ILE A 65 7.54 5.12 7.70
C ILE A 65 7.61 6.66 7.73
N TRP A 66 6.53 7.34 7.34
CA TRP A 66 6.47 8.80 7.26
C TRP A 66 6.78 9.48 8.60
N THR A 67 6.24 8.94 9.69
CA THR A 67 6.46 9.51 11.04
C THR A 67 7.82 9.18 11.64
N THR A 68 8.59 8.27 11.02
CA THR A 68 9.85 7.77 11.58
C THR A 68 11.07 8.32 10.85
N PHE A 69 11.00 8.41 9.52
CA PHE A 69 12.13 8.78 8.69
C PHE A 69 11.99 10.22 8.20
N PRO A 70 13.10 10.96 8.05
CA PRO A 70 13.06 12.30 7.47
C PRO A 70 12.62 12.23 6.00
N GLN A 71 11.99 13.28 5.50
CA GLN A 71 11.43 13.35 4.14
C GLN A 71 12.48 13.19 3.04
N SER A 72 13.71 13.63 3.31
CA SER A 72 14.86 13.47 2.40
C SER A 72 15.37 12.03 2.30
N SER A 73 14.93 11.15 3.20
CA SER A 73 15.39 9.76 3.28
C SER A 73 15.07 8.99 2.00
N PRO A 74 15.98 8.14 1.51
CA PRO A 74 15.69 7.22 0.42
C PRO A 74 14.56 6.23 0.75
N ILE A 75 14.32 5.95 2.03
CA ILE A 75 13.24 5.05 2.48
C ILE A 75 11.86 5.68 2.22
N VAL A 76 11.69 6.97 2.51
CA VAL A 76 10.41 7.68 2.26
C VAL A 76 10.15 7.80 0.76
N ARG A 77 11.21 8.05 -0.04
CA ARG A 77 11.10 8.02 -1.50
C ARG A 77 10.73 6.63 -2.02
N ALA A 78 11.38 5.57 -1.53
CA ALA A 78 11.05 4.20 -1.90
C ALA A 78 9.60 3.82 -1.54
N MET A 79 9.08 4.30 -0.41
CA MET A 79 7.67 4.14 -0.03
C MET A 79 6.72 4.80 -1.04
N ALA A 80 7.01 6.04 -1.46
CA ALA A 80 6.20 6.72 -2.48
C ALA A 80 6.28 6.00 -3.84
N THR A 81 7.48 5.60 -4.26
CA THR A 81 7.69 4.79 -5.48
C THR A 81 6.88 3.50 -5.45
N ASN A 82 6.89 2.76 -4.33
CA ASN A 82 6.10 1.54 -4.17
C ASN A 82 4.60 1.81 -4.37
N PHE A 83 4.08 2.89 -3.78
CA PHE A 83 2.68 3.27 -3.92
C PHE A 83 2.31 3.43 -5.40
N PHE A 84 3.05 4.24 -6.16
CA PHE A 84 2.77 4.47 -7.57
C PHE A 84 2.87 3.19 -8.42
N GLN A 85 3.91 2.38 -8.21
CA GLN A 85 4.09 1.10 -8.90
C GLN A 85 2.88 0.18 -8.69
N HIS A 86 2.39 0.08 -7.45
CA HIS A 86 1.27 -0.79 -7.10
C HIS A 86 -0.08 -0.23 -7.52
N VAL A 87 -0.23 1.09 -7.62
CA VAL A 87 -1.41 1.70 -8.27
C VAL A 87 -1.44 1.33 -9.75
N LEU A 88 -0.33 1.49 -10.47
CA LEU A 88 -0.24 1.12 -11.88
C LEU A 88 -0.48 -0.38 -12.12
N ALA A 89 -0.10 -1.23 -11.17
CA ALA A 89 -0.35 -2.67 -11.20
C ALA A 89 -1.77 -3.08 -10.77
N PHE A 90 -2.66 -2.12 -10.49
CA PHE A 90 -4.01 -2.35 -9.96
C PHE A 90 -4.04 -3.18 -8.65
N ALA A 91 -2.99 -3.09 -7.82
CA ALA A 91 -2.84 -3.96 -6.64
C ALA A 91 -3.64 -3.48 -5.42
N TYR A 92 -4.12 -2.24 -5.41
CA TYR A 92 -4.96 -1.72 -4.34
C TYR A 92 -6.45 -2.01 -4.59
N GLU A 93 -7.23 -2.15 -3.51
CA GLU A 93 -8.68 -2.00 -3.57
C GLU A 93 -9.06 -0.52 -3.69
N SER A 94 -10.11 -0.17 -4.44
CA SER A 94 -10.54 1.22 -4.64
C SER A 94 -10.76 1.99 -3.33
N LYS A 95 -11.38 1.36 -2.31
CA LYS A 95 -11.58 1.99 -1.01
C LYS A 95 -10.26 2.34 -0.33
N THR A 96 -9.31 1.41 -0.38
CA THR A 96 -7.97 1.59 0.18
C THR A 96 -7.21 2.68 -0.56
N PHE A 97 -7.27 2.68 -1.89
CA PHE A 97 -6.65 3.72 -2.72
C PHE A 97 -7.18 5.11 -2.37
N VAL A 98 -8.51 5.30 -2.37
CA VAL A 98 -9.13 6.59 -2.04
C VAL A 98 -8.74 7.06 -0.64
N PHE A 99 -8.69 6.14 0.32
CA PHE A 99 -8.26 6.45 1.68
C PHE A 99 -6.79 6.91 1.73
N LEU A 100 -5.88 6.20 1.03
CA LEU A 100 -4.46 6.56 0.98
C LEU A 100 -4.24 7.90 0.29
N VAL A 101 -4.92 8.17 -0.82
CA VAL A 101 -4.85 9.47 -1.52
C VAL A 101 -5.36 10.60 -0.63
N LYS A 102 -6.45 10.38 0.11
CA LYS A 102 -6.94 11.36 1.10
C LYS A 102 -5.91 11.63 2.18
N TRP A 103 -5.21 10.61 2.66
CA TRP A 103 -4.12 10.78 3.62
C TRP A 103 -2.95 11.57 3.01
N ILE A 104 -2.46 11.20 1.81
CA ILE A 104 -1.37 11.91 1.12
C ILE A 104 -1.72 13.40 0.96
N THR A 105 -2.91 13.70 0.43
CA THR A 105 -3.35 15.07 0.12
C THR A 105 -3.70 15.92 1.34
N ALA A 106 -3.90 15.32 2.52
CA ALA A 106 -4.21 16.04 3.74
C ALA A 106 -3.01 16.82 4.34
N ASP A 107 -1.78 16.52 3.93
CA ASP A 107 -0.57 17.20 4.39
C ASP A 107 0.21 17.73 3.18
N PRO A 108 0.52 19.04 3.12
CA PRO A 108 1.23 19.64 2.00
C PRO A 108 2.63 19.04 1.79
N GLU A 109 3.32 18.61 2.84
CA GLU A 109 4.66 18.03 2.74
C GLU A 109 4.61 16.62 2.13
N ARG A 110 3.63 15.81 2.55
CA ARG A 110 3.35 14.52 1.90
C ARG A 110 3.03 14.73 0.44
N ARG A 111 2.12 15.66 0.13
CA ARG A 111 1.72 15.97 -1.24
C ARG A 111 2.94 16.35 -2.08
N ALA A 112 3.76 17.28 -1.63
CA ALA A 112 4.94 17.74 -2.38
C ALA A 112 5.91 16.61 -2.71
N LEU A 113 6.14 15.68 -1.77
CA LEU A 113 6.99 14.51 -2.02
C LEU A 113 6.37 13.56 -3.05
N PHE A 114 5.06 13.31 -2.96
CA PHE A 114 4.37 12.43 -3.91
C PHE A 114 4.28 13.05 -5.30
N ASP A 115 4.02 14.35 -5.42
CA ASP A 115 4.03 15.10 -6.69
C ASP A 115 5.41 14.96 -7.39
N GLN A 116 6.51 15.05 -6.64
CA GLN A 116 7.87 14.88 -7.21
C GLN A 116 8.13 13.46 -7.74
N VAL A 117 7.60 12.44 -7.08
CA VAL A 117 7.77 11.04 -7.48
C VAL A 117 6.82 10.70 -8.63
N GLU A 118 5.62 11.27 -8.66
CA GLU A 118 4.62 11.08 -9.72
C GLU A 118 5.15 11.40 -11.11
N LEU A 119 6.04 12.40 -11.23
CA LEU A 119 6.69 12.77 -12.50
C LEU A 119 7.43 11.60 -13.17
N GLN A 120 7.77 10.55 -12.42
CA GLN A 120 8.43 9.33 -12.93
C GLN A 120 7.42 8.30 -13.49
N PHE A 121 6.12 8.55 -13.32
CA PHE A 121 5.02 7.61 -13.61
C PHE A 121 3.95 8.26 -14.52
N PRO A 122 4.23 8.45 -15.82
CA PRO A 122 3.37 9.22 -16.73
C PRO A 122 1.95 8.65 -16.90
N ASN A 123 1.73 7.36 -16.62
CA ASN A 123 0.42 6.71 -16.77
C ASN A 123 -0.43 6.73 -15.49
N TYR A 124 0.07 7.32 -14.41
CA TYR A 124 -0.62 7.27 -13.12
C TYR A 124 -2.00 7.93 -13.17
N ALA A 125 -2.11 9.11 -13.80
CA ALA A 125 -3.37 9.86 -13.87
C ALA A 125 -4.51 9.05 -14.52
N GLU A 126 -4.22 8.29 -15.58
CA GLU A 126 -5.21 7.45 -16.25
C GLU A 126 -5.68 6.31 -15.33
N VAL A 127 -4.74 5.60 -14.69
CA VAL A 127 -5.04 4.48 -13.79
C VAL A 127 -5.78 4.95 -12.54
N ALA A 128 -5.38 6.08 -11.96
CA ALA A 128 -6.04 6.67 -10.81
C ALA A 128 -7.53 6.98 -11.06
N ARG A 129 -7.90 7.35 -12.29
CA ARG A 129 -9.31 7.59 -12.65
C ARG A 129 -10.14 6.33 -12.59
N VAL A 130 -9.60 5.18 -13.00
CA VAL A 130 -10.29 3.88 -12.91
C VAL A 130 -10.67 3.56 -11.47
N TYR A 131 -9.77 3.83 -10.53
CA TYR A 131 -10.02 3.64 -9.11
C TYR A 131 -11.19 4.48 -8.56
N THR A 132 -11.36 5.69 -9.08
CA THR A 132 -12.44 6.59 -8.67
C THR A 132 -13.78 6.34 -9.36
N GLN A 133 -13.77 5.70 -10.53
CA GLN A 133 -14.98 5.42 -11.31
C GLN A 133 -15.57 4.03 -11.03
N ALA A 134 -14.83 3.14 -10.38
CA ALA A 134 -15.30 1.81 -10.06
C ALA A 134 -16.52 1.87 -9.12
N PRO A 135 -17.71 1.37 -9.51
CA PRO A 135 -18.82 1.21 -8.59
C PRO A 135 -18.38 0.29 -7.45
N ALA A 136 -18.86 0.55 -6.22
CA ALA A 136 -18.45 -0.08 -4.97
C ALA A 136 -18.65 -1.62 -4.85
N THR A 137 -18.77 -2.34 -5.97
CA THR A 137 -19.03 -3.78 -6.06
C THR A 137 -18.22 -4.40 -7.21
N ALA A 138 -16.93 -4.66 -6.99
CA ALA A 138 -16.18 -5.66 -7.77
C ALA A 138 -14.91 -6.07 -7.02
N THR A 139 -15.05 -6.83 -5.93
CA THR A 139 -14.00 -7.76 -5.50
C THR A 139 -13.84 -8.82 -6.59
N ASN A 140 -12.90 -8.60 -7.51
CA ASN A 140 -12.38 -9.67 -8.37
C ASN A 140 -11.02 -10.08 -7.84
N THR A 141 -11.05 -11.14 -7.03
CA THR A 141 -9.90 -12.01 -6.77
C THR A 141 -9.45 -12.60 -8.11
N GLY A 142 -8.35 -12.07 -8.66
CA GLY A 142 -7.80 -12.50 -9.94
C GLY A 142 -6.27 -12.49 -9.91
N GLY A 143 -5.67 -13.21 -8.95
CA GLY A 143 -4.26 -13.55 -9.01
C GLY A 143 -4.01 -14.64 -10.05
N PRO A 144 -2.87 -14.63 -10.78
CA PRO A 144 -2.60 -15.62 -11.81
C PRO A 144 -2.01 -16.92 -11.23
N ALA A 145 -2.57 -18.03 -11.74
CA ALA A 145 -1.99 -19.36 -11.95
C ALA A 145 -1.57 -20.26 -10.75
N GLY A 146 -2.21 -21.44 -10.69
CA GLY A 146 -1.54 -22.68 -10.28
C GLY A 146 -2.41 -23.75 -9.61
N GLY A 147 -2.85 -24.76 -10.36
CA GLY A 147 -2.91 -26.14 -9.84
C GLY A 147 -4.27 -26.81 -9.55
N VAL A 148 -4.77 -27.54 -10.56
CA VAL A 148 -5.36 -28.90 -10.54
C VAL A 148 -6.22 -29.37 -9.33
N GLY A 149 -7.47 -29.80 -9.60
CA GLY A 149 -8.07 -30.93 -8.88
C GLY A 149 -9.58 -30.91 -8.57
N ALA A 150 -10.34 -31.59 -9.42
CA ALA A 150 -11.45 -32.52 -9.10
C ALA A 150 -12.85 -32.04 -8.61
N SER A 151 -13.83 -32.49 -9.42
CA SER A 151 -15.14 -33.07 -9.07
C SER A 151 -16.31 -32.21 -8.54
N SER A 152 -17.31 -32.07 -9.42
CA SER A 152 -18.68 -32.63 -9.32
C SER A 152 -19.64 -32.16 -8.20
N GLY A 153 -20.76 -31.55 -8.60
CA GLY A 153 -21.98 -31.45 -7.79
C GLY A 153 -22.95 -30.33 -8.23
N PRO A 154 -24.28 -30.54 -8.29
CA PRO A 154 -25.15 -29.87 -9.25
C PRO A 154 -25.81 -28.56 -8.78
N VAL A 155 -26.23 -27.81 -9.81
CA VAL A 155 -27.05 -26.60 -9.84
C VAL A 155 -28.31 -26.70 -8.98
N VAL A 156 -28.51 -25.73 -8.08
CA VAL A 156 -29.82 -25.40 -7.51
C VAL A 156 -30.14 -23.93 -7.80
N ARG A 157 -30.98 -23.71 -8.81
CA ARG A 157 -31.65 -22.43 -9.06
C ARG A 157 -32.61 -22.14 -7.91
N LYS A 158 -32.38 -21.07 -7.16
CA LYS A 158 -33.41 -20.49 -6.28
C LYS A 158 -33.70 -19.05 -6.70
N LYS A 159 -34.88 -18.89 -7.29
CA LYS A 159 -35.54 -17.66 -7.71
C LYS A 159 -35.94 -16.88 -6.46
N ILE A 160 -35.39 -15.69 -6.22
CA ILE A 160 -35.91 -14.73 -5.23
C ILE A 160 -36.24 -13.41 -5.93
N ARG A 161 -37.46 -12.97 -5.67
CA ARG A 161 -38.21 -11.89 -6.28
C ARG A 161 -37.58 -10.51 -6.02
N ARG A 162 -37.79 -9.62 -6.99
CA ARG A 162 -37.67 -8.17 -6.90
C ARG A 162 -38.39 -7.64 -5.64
N SER A 163 -37.71 -6.77 -4.91
CA SER A 163 -38.35 -5.73 -4.09
C SER A 163 -37.71 -4.40 -4.45
N SER A 164 -38.53 -3.54 -5.05
CA SER A 164 -38.28 -2.14 -5.31
C SER A 164 -38.32 -1.37 -3.99
N GLY A 165 -37.22 -0.72 -3.63
CA GLY A 165 -37.16 0.24 -2.54
C GLY A 165 -36.22 1.37 -2.91
N GLY A 166 -36.78 2.45 -3.47
CA GLY A 166 -36.03 3.66 -3.74
C GLY A 166 -35.52 4.29 -2.44
N LYS A 167 -34.22 4.60 -2.41
CA LYS A 167 -33.67 5.67 -1.57
C LYS A 167 -32.75 6.49 -2.45
N GLY A 168 -33.17 7.73 -2.67
CA GLY A 168 -32.45 8.72 -3.44
C GLY A 168 -31.06 8.97 -2.85
N LYS A 169 -30.08 8.96 -3.75
CA LYS A 169 -29.13 10.04 -3.97
C LYS A 169 -28.87 10.92 -2.74
N GLN A 170 -28.04 10.40 -1.85
CA GLN A 170 -27.20 11.23 -1.00
C GLN A 170 -25.77 10.72 -1.17
N VAL A 171 -25.27 10.84 -2.42
CA VAL A 171 -23.83 10.85 -2.68
C VAL A 171 -23.32 12.02 -1.86
N SER A 172 -22.55 11.72 -0.83
CA SER A 172 -22.11 12.71 0.13
C SER A 172 -21.37 13.79 -0.63
N ARG A 173 -21.66 15.07 -0.32
CA ARG A 173 -20.97 16.24 -0.88
C ARG A 173 -19.44 16.13 -0.75
N GLU A 174 -18.96 15.28 0.15
CA GLU A 174 -17.56 14.92 0.34
C GLU A 174 -16.99 13.99 -0.75
N GLU A 175 -17.78 13.06 -1.30
CA GLU A 175 -17.37 12.19 -2.42
C GLU A 175 -17.29 12.97 -3.74
N GLU A 176 -18.17 13.95 -3.97
CA GLU A 176 -18.07 14.87 -5.11
C GLU A 176 -16.85 15.81 -4.98
N VAL A 177 -16.52 16.27 -3.77
CA VAL A 177 -15.32 17.10 -3.55
C VAL A 177 -14.04 16.28 -3.69
N LEU A 178 -14.03 15.02 -3.26
CA LEU A 178 -12.88 14.12 -3.44
C LEU A 178 -12.70 13.72 -4.90
N THR A 179 -13.76 13.37 -5.62
CA THR A 179 -13.67 13.10 -7.06
C THR A 179 -13.32 14.34 -7.86
N SER A 180 -13.80 15.53 -7.46
CA SER A 180 -13.38 16.80 -8.06
C SER A 180 -11.90 17.08 -7.80
N LYS A 181 -11.39 16.88 -6.57
CA LYS A 181 -9.97 17.08 -6.24
C LYS A 181 -9.05 16.05 -6.88
N ILE A 182 -9.49 14.79 -7.01
CA ILE A 182 -8.75 13.75 -7.72
C ILE A 182 -8.75 14.01 -9.23
N ASN A 183 -9.87 14.48 -9.79
CA ASN A 183 -9.90 14.92 -11.20
C ASN A 183 -9.06 16.19 -11.41
N GLU A 184 -9.01 17.11 -10.46
CA GLU A 184 -8.16 18.31 -10.50
C GLU A 184 -6.66 17.95 -10.37
N TRP A 185 -6.34 16.86 -9.66
CA TRP A 185 -5.01 16.26 -9.62
C TRP A 185 -4.66 15.58 -10.96
N ALA A 186 -5.61 14.89 -11.59
CA ALA A 186 -5.40 14.16 -12.85
C ALA A 186 -5.45 15.04 -14.13
N LEU A 187 -5.88 16.31 -14.03
CA LEU A 187 -6.09 17.20 -15.19
C LEU A 187 -5.17 18.44 -15.23
N ASN A 188 -4.39 18.70 -14.17
CA ASN A 188 -3.45 19.84 -14.12
C ASN A 188 -1.97 19.40 -14.16
N GLY A 189 -1.70 18.14 -14.51
CA GLY A 189 -0.37 17.61 -14.85
C GLY A 189 -0.14 17.65 -16.35
#